data_AF-A0A1H9GQH1-F1
#
_entry.id   AF-A0A1H9GQH1-F1
#
_cell.length_a   1.000
_cell.length_b   1.000
_cell.length_c   1.000
_cell.angle_alpha   90.00
_cell.angle_beta   90.00
_cell.angle_gamma   90.00
#
_symmetry.space_group_name_H-M   'P 1'
#
loop_
_entity.id
_entity.type
_entity.pdbx_description
1 polymer ?
#
loop_
_entity_poly.entity_id
_entity_poly.type
_entity_poly.pdbx_seq_one_letter_code
_entity_poly.pdbx_strand_id
1 'polypeptide(L)'
;MESKNILTVAIRIGAIVLAVNALQAFPNYYGLYLGDGEQAKSAFIAFTVVPTVLSMLFAIVAWFFPQSLLKTASFGKATDFELPTSIGAALFACIGLFLVLSSLVDLAYNFSYIRYFKQEFSYSAPLPAETKANLIATILELLLGVIVLVGNRGINKFFVAIRT
;
A
#
# COMPACT_ATOMS: atom_id res chain seq x y z
N MET A 1 -19.10 21.76 7.23
CA MET A 1 -18.92 20.31 7.05
C MET A 1 -17.50 19.95 7.45
N GLU A 2 -17.37 19.23 8.54
CA GLU A 2 -16.12 18.98 9.27
C GLU A 2 -15.11 18.20 8.40
N SER A 3 -13.87 18.67 8.33
CA SER A 3 -12.72 18.06 7.63
C SER A 3 -12.53 16.57 7.95
N LYS A 4 -12.95 16.14 9.15
CA LYS A 4 -12.96 14.73 9.60
C LYS A 4 -13.83 13.82 8.70
N ASN A 5 -14.92 14.35 8.12
CA ASN A 5 -15.75 13.60 7.18
C ASN A 5 -15.06 13.41 5.83
N ILE A 6 -14.42 14.46 5.28
CA ILE A 6 -13.72 14.38 3.98
C ILE A 6 -12.59 13.35 4.05
N LEU A 7 -11.84 13.35 5.16
CA LEU A 7 -10.70 12.47 5.34
C LEU A 7 -11.09 10.99 5.51
N THR A 8 -12.18 10.75 6.22
CA THR A 8 -12.78 9.42 6.34
C THR A 8 -13.25 8.90 4.98
N VAL A 9 -13.85 9.78 4.16
CA VAL A 9 -14.25 9.44 2.78
C VAL A 9 -13.02 9.11 1.93
N ALA A 10 -11.94 9.88 2.00
CA ALA A 10 -10.71 9.61 1.25
C ALA A 10 -10.11 8.23 1.57
N ILE A 11 -10.04 7.84 2.85
CA ILE A 11 -9.56 6.51 3.25
C ILE A 11 -10.48 5.41 2.72
N ARG A 12 -11.80 5.61 2.78
CA ARG A 12 -12.76 4.63 2.24
C ARG A 12 -12.64 4.48 0.73
N ILE A 13 -12.38 5.56 0.00
CA ILE A 13 -12.07 5.49 -1.43
C ILE A 13 -10.79 4.69 -1.66
N GLY A 14 -9.73 4.94 -0.89
CA GLY A 14 -8.49 4.14 -0.94
C GLY A 14 -8.74 2.65 -0.66
N ALA A 15 -9.60 2.33 0.32
CA ALA A 15 -10.02 0.97 0.60
C ALA A 15 -10.72 0.30 -0.59
N ILE A 16 -11.63 1.03 -1.26
CA ILE A 16 -12.30 0.55 -2.47
C ILE A 16 -11.27 0.29 -3.58
N VAL A 17 -10.33 1.21 -3.81
CA VAL A 17 -9.28 1.05 -4.83
C VAL A 17 -8.44 -0.19 -4.55
N LEU A 18 -8.00 -0.41 -3.30
CA LEU A 18 -7.26 -1.61 -2.91
C LEU A 18 -8.07 -2.89 -3.18
N ALA A 19 -9.35 -2.90 -2.82
CA ALA A 19 -10.22 -4.06 -3.05
C ALA A 19 -10.45 -4.33 -4.54
N VAL A 20 -10.67 -3.28 -5.34
CA VAL A 20 -10.85 -3.40 -6.79
C VAL A 20 -9.58 -3.93 -7.45
N ASN A 21 -8.41 -3.41 -7.09
CA ASN A 21 -7.13 -3.90 -7.60
C ASN A 21 -6.89 -5.38 -7.24
N ALA A 22 -7.23 -5.76 -6.01
CA ALA A 22 -7.13 -7.15 -5.56
C ALA A 22 -8.03 -8.08 -6.39
N LEU A 23 -9.26 -7.65 -6.68
CA LEU A 23 -10.19 -8.42 -7.52
C LEU A 23 -9.74 -8.50 -8.98
N GLN A 24 -9.15 -7.43 -9.52
CA GLN A 24 -8.61 -7.41 -10.88
C GLN A 24 -7.37 -8.31 -11.05
N ALA A 25 -6.64 -8.61 -9.97
CA ALA A 25 -5.52 -9.53 -10.04
C ALA A 25 -5.97 -10.99 -10.27
N PHE A 26 -7.19 -11.35 -9.87
CA PHE A 26 -7.65 -12.74 -9.88
C PHE A 26 -7.74 -13.36 -11.30
N PRO A 27 -8.36 -12.70 -12.31
CA PRO A 27 -8.42 -13.23 -13.67
C PRO A 27 -7.05 -13.41 -14.32
N ASN A 28 -6.09 -12.52 -14.04
CA ASN A 28 -4.76 -12.52 -14.65
C ASN A 28 -3.96 -13.80 -14.35
N TYR A 29 -4.23 -14.42 -13.21
CA TYR A 29 -3.52 -15.61 -12.77
C TYR A 29 -4.42 -16.86 -12.69
N TYR A 30 -5.72 -16.73 -12.96
CA TYR A 30 -6.64 -17.88 -12.99
C TYR A 30 -6.20 -18.94 -14.02
N GLY A 31 -5.59 -18.50 -15.15
CA GLY A 31 -5.00 -19.40 -16.13
C GLY A 31 -3.89 -20.31 -15.57
N LEU A 32 -3.12 -19.84 -14.58
CA LEU A 32 -2.11 -20.67 -13.90
C LEU A 32 -2.75 -21.76 -13.03
N TYR A 33 -3.92 -21.48 -12.43
CA TYR A 33 -4.64 -22.47 -11.63
C TYR A 33 -5.20 -23.62 -12.49
N LEU A 34 -5.59 -23.31 -13.73
CA LEU A 34 -6.06 -24.30 -14.71
C LEU A 34 -4.94 -25.14 -15.31
N GLY A 35 -3.67 -24.77 -15.10
CA GLY A 35 -2.53 -25.56 -15.54
C GLY A 35 -2.38 -26.84 -14.74
N ASP A 36 -2.12 -27.95 -15.43
CA ASP A 36 -1.81 -29.24 -14.78
C ASP A 36 -0.38 -29.22 -14.23
N GLY A 37 -0.27 -28.96 -12.92
CA GLY A 37 1.00 -29.08 -12.18
C GLY A 37 0.92 -28.51 -10.76
N GLU A 38 1.53 -29.18 -9.78
CA GLU A 38 1.65 -28.67 -8.42
C GLU A 38 2.41 -27.34 -8.35
N GLN A 39 3.39 -27.16 -9.24
CA GLN A 39 4.13 -25.91 -9.42
C GLN A 39 3.20 -24.76 -9.86
N ALA A 40 2.33 -24.99 -10.84
CA ALA A 40 1.39 -23.97 -11.32
C ALA A 40 0.39 -23.56 -10.22
N LYS A 41 -0.09 -24.51 -9.42
CA LYS A 41 -0.97 -24.25 -8.26
C LYS A 41 -0.26 -23.50 -7.14
N SER A 42 0.98 -23.87 -6.81
CA SER A 42 1.76 -23.16 -5.79
C SER A 42 2.13 -21.74 -6.21
N ALA A 43 2.45 -21.53 -7.49
CA ALA A 43 2.62 -20.21 -8.08
C ALA A 43 1.33 -19.38 -7.96
N PHE A 44 0.17 -19.95 -8.32
CA PHE A 44 -1.11 -19.27 -8.18
C PHE A 44 -1.37 -18.79 -6.73
N ILE A 45 -1.09 -19.64 -5.74
CA ILE A 45 -1.25 -19.28 -4.33
C ILE A 45 -0.29 -18.14 -3.94
N ALA A 46 0.99 -18.26 -4.29
CA ALA A 46 2.02 -17.30 -3.93
C ALA A 46 1.80 -15.92 -4.58
N PHE A 47 1.39 -15.89 -5.85
CA PHE A 47 1.26 -14.67 -6.64
C PHE A 47 -0.11 -14.04 -6.61
N THR A 48 -1.15 -14.82 -6.34
CA THR A 48 -2.54 -14.34 -6.44
C THR A 48 -3.18 -14.36 -5.08
N VAL A 49 -3.24 -15.52 -4.43
CA VAL A 49 -4.02 -15.67 -3.20
C VAL A 49 -3.43 -14.84 -2.07
N VAL A 50 -2.12 -14.95 -1.82
CA VAL A 50 -1.48 -14.23 -0.70
C VAL A 50 -1.59 -12.70 -0.85
N PRO A 51 -1.21 -12.08 -1.98
CA PRO A 51 -1.33 -10.62 -2.14
C PRO A 51 -2.78 -10.14 -2.15
N THR A 52 -3.70 -10.92 -2.74
CA THR A 52 -5.14 -10.57 -2.77
C THR A 52 -5.72 -10.59 -1.36
N VAL A 53 -5.43 -11.62 -0.57
CA VAL A 53 -5.92 -11.72 0.81
C VAL A 53 -5.38 -10.57 1.65
N LEU A 54 -4.08 -10.24 1.54
CA LEU A 54 -3.50 -9.10 2.25
C LEU A 54 -4.13 -7.77 1.82
N SER A 55 -4.33 -7.55 0.51
CA SER A 55 -4.98 -6.36 -0.02
C SER A 55 -6.41 -6.21 0.51
N MET A 56 -7.17 -7.31 0.54
CA MET A 56 -8.53 -7.33 1.07
C MET A 56 -8.55 -7.09 2.58
N LEU A 57 -7.60 -7.64 3.34
CA LEU A 57 -7.47 -7.36 4.76
C LEU A 57 -7.18 -5.87 5.01
N PHE A 58 -6.25 -5.26 4.27
CA PHE A 58 -5.98 -3.83 4.38
C PHE A 58 -7.17 -2.97 3.95
N ALA A 59 -7.89 -3.36 2.89
CA ALA A 59 -9.11 -2.68 2.48
C ALA A 59 -10.19 -2.74 3.56
N ILE A 60 -10.43 -3.90 4.18
CA ILE A 60 -11.39 -4.07 5.29
C ILE A 60 -10.98 -3.19 6.48
N VAL A 61 -9.70 -3.22 6.87
CA VAL A 61 -9.19 -2.39 7.97
C VAL A 61 -9.40 -0.90 7.66
N ALA A 62 -9.10 -0.47 6.44
CA ALA A 62 -9.28 0.92 6.01
C ALA A 62 -10.76 1.34 5.94
N TRP A 63 -11.65 0.42 5.56
CA TRP A 63 -13.09 0.68 5.47
C TRP A 63 -13.76 0.84 6.85
N PHE A 64 -13.48 -0.09 7.76
CA PHE A 64 -14.13 -0.15 9.08
C PHE A 64 -13.41 0.71 10.13
N PHE A 65 -12.09 0.89 10.02
CA PHE A 65 -11.29 1.62 11.01
C PHE A 65 -10.52 2.83 10.44
N PRO A 66 -11.14 3.70 9.62
CA PRO A 66 -10.45 4.84 9.03
C PRO A 66 -9.92 5.81 10.10
N GLN A 67 -10.66 5.98 11.20
CA GLN A 67 -10.24 6.85 12.31
C GLN A 67 -9.01 6.31 13.05
N SER A 68 -8.90 4.99 13.21
CA SER A 68 -7.72 4.37 13.82
C SER A 68 -6.49 4.58 12.96
N LEU A 69 -6.61 4.42 11.64
CA LEU A 69 -5.52 4.68 10.71
C LEU A 69 -5.07 6.15 10.74
N LEU A 70 -6.03 7.08 10.82
CA LEU A 70 -5.74 8.52 10.97
C LEU A 70 -5.05 8.84 12.29
N LYS A 71 -5.49 8.22 13.38
CA LYS A 71 -4.87 8.41 14.69
C LYS A 71 -3.43 7.88 14.70
N THR A 72 -3.19 6.72 14.09
CA THR A 72 -1.84 6.15 13.96
C THR A 72 -0.95 7.01 13.07
N ALA A 73 -1.47 7.45 11.91
CA ALA A 73 -0.76 8.34 10.99
C ALA A 73 -0.38 9.69 11.64
N SER A 74 -1.24 10.20 12.52
CA SER A 74 -1.02 11.46 13.24
C SER A 74 -0.30 11.32 14.60
N PHE A 75 0.19 10.12 14.94
CA PHE A 75 0.75 9.80 16.26
C PHE A 75 -0.13 10.26 17.44
N GLY A 76 -1.45 10.09 17.33
CA GLY A 76 -2.39 10.34 18.41
C GLY A 76 -2.72 11.81 18.68
N LYS A 77 -2.23 12.77 17.87
CA LYS A 77 -2.46 14.21 18.09
C LYS A 77 -3.57 14.84 17.23
N ALA A 78 -4.31 14.04 16.46
CA ALA A 78 -5.41 14.51 15.60
C ALA A 78 -6.71 14.85 16.36
N THR A 79 -6.62 15.43 17.57
CA THR A 79 -7.82 15.87 18.31
C THR A 79 -8.36 17.20 17.79
N ASP A 80 -7.50 18.12 17.32
CA ASP A 80 -7.93 19.46 16.91
C ASP A 80 -7.42 19.81 15.50
N PHE A 81 -8.23 19.50 14.48
CA PHE A 81 -8.02 19.92 13.09
C PHE A 81 -8.69 21.29 12.87
N GLU A 82 -8.04 22.39 13.25
CA GLU A 82 -8.51 23.74 12.89
C GLU A 82 -8.25 24.02 11.39
N LEU A 83 -9.25 24.49 10.64
CA LEU A 83 -9.16 24.78 9.19
C LEU A 83 -8.69 26.22 8.96
N PRO A 84 -7.69 26.50 8.09
CA PRO A 84 -7.62 26.02 6.70
C PRO A 84 -6.28 25.39 6.26
N THR A 85 -5.21 25.49 7.05
CA THR A 85 -3.89 24.89 6.77
C THR A 85 -3.86 23.37 6.95
N SER A 86 -4.95 22.79 7.46
CA SER A 86 -5.04 21.39 7.88
C SER A 86 -5.63 20.43 6.84
N ILE A 87 -6.32 20.91 5.79
CA ILE A 87 -6.84 20.02 4.72
C ILE A 87 -5.70 19.46 3.87
N GLY A 88 -4.77 20.32 3.42
CA GLY A 88 -3.63 19.87 2.62
C GLY A 88 -2.79 18.83 3.37
N ALA A 89 -2.55 19.11 4.65
CA ALA A 89 -1.91 18.18 5.55
C ALA A 89 -2.63 16.82 5.63
N ALA A 90 -3.96 16.85 5.75
CA ALA A 90 -4.77 15.65 5.81
C ALA A 90 -4.73 14.84 4.50
N LEU A 91 -4.78 15.51 3.35
CA LEU A 91 -4.65 14.88 2.04
C LEU A 91 -3.29 14.20 1.86
N PHE A 92 -2.19 14.86 2.26
CA PHE A 92 -0.87 14.24 2.25
C PHE A 92 -0.81 13.01 3.16
N ALA A 93 -1.44 13.04 4.34
CA ALA A 93 -1.52 11.86 5.20
C ALA A 93 -2.28 10.70 4.53
N CYS A 94 -3.36 10.97 3.79
CA CYS A 94 -4.06 9.96 3.01
C CYS A 94 -3.21 9.38 1.88
N ILE A 95 -2.49 10.23 1.14
CA ILE A 95 -1.61 9.79 0.05
C ILE A 95 -0.48 8.93 0.63
N GLY A 96 0.17 9.38 1.72
CA GLY A 96 1.21 8.61 2.39
C GLY A 96 0.69 7.26 2.90
N LEU A 97 -0.52 7.23 3.47
CA LEU A 97 -1.14 5.99 3.94
C LEU A 97 -1.43 5.05 2.78
N PHE A 98 -1.96 5.57 1.67
CA PHE A 98 -2.20 4.78 0.47
C PHE A 98 -0.91 4.17 -0.07
N LEU A 99 0.15 4.96 -0.22
CA LEU A 99 1.47 4.50 -0.68
C LEU A 99 2.06 3.43 0.25
N VAL A 100 1.90 3.60 1.56
CA VAL A 100 2.38 2.58 2.52
C VAL A 100 1.60 1.28 2.35
N LEU A 101 0.27 1.35 2.25
CA LEU A 101 -0.57 0.16 2.10
C LEU A 101 -0.33 -0.55 0.76
N SER A 102 -0.20 0.19 -0.36
CA SER A 102 0.16 -0.39 -1.66
C SER A 102 1.53 -1.05 -1.63
N SER A 103 2.54 -0.34 -1.11
CA SER A 103 3.90 -0.86 -1.03
C SER A 103 4.02 -2.11 -0.16
N LEU A 104 3.21 -2.23 0.91
CA LEU A 104 3.18 -3.45 1.72
C LEU A 104 2.63 -4.66 0.95
N VAL A 105 1.61 -4.46 0.11
CA VAL A 105 1.08 -5.49 -0.78
C VAL A 105 2.14 -5.90 -1.80
N ASP A 106 2.79 -4.93 -2.44
CA ASP A 106 3.84 -5.19 -3.42
C ASP A 106 5.05 -5.89 -2.80
N LEU A 107 5.39 -5.56 -1.56
CA LEU A 107 6.48 -6.20 -0.83
C LEU A 107 6.13 -7.66 -0.52
N ALA A 108 4.87 -7.95 -0.18
CA ALA A 108 4.39 -9.31 -0.02
C ALA A 108 4.46 -10.10 -1.34
N TYR A 109 4.05 -9.49 -2.47
CA TYR A 109 4.18 -10.10 -3.79
C TYR A 109 5.65 -10.38 -4.15
N ASN A 110 6.54 -9.39 -4.01
CA ASN A 110 7.96 -9.54 -4.30
C ASN A 110 8.62 -10.60 -3.41
N PHE A 111 8.26 -10.67 -2.14
CA PHE A 111 8.77 -11.68 -1.21
C PHE A 111 8.31 -13.09 -1.61
N SER A 112 7.02 -13.25 -1.93
CA SER A 112 6.46 -14.50 -2.47
C SER A 112 7.18 -14.92 -3.76
N TYR A 113 7.46 -13.96 -4.66
CA TYR A 113 8.18 -14.21 -5.89
C TYR A 113 9.60 -14.67 -5.68
N ILE A 114 10.37 -13.96 -4.86
CA ILE A 114 11.76 -14.33 -4.59
C ILE A 114 11.83 -15.72 -3.96
N ARG A 115 10.89 -16.05 -3.05
CA ARG A 115 10.83 -17.37 -2.43
C ARG A 115 10.53 -18.46 -3.44
N TYR A 116 9.51 -18.26 -4.28
CA TYR A 116 9.15 -19.21 -5.34
C TYR A 116 10.29 -19.40 -6.36
N PHE A 117 10.86 -18.29 -6.84
CA PHE A 117 11.95 -18.32 -7.83
C PHE A 117 13.18 -19.09 -7.33
N LYS A 118 13.56 -18.89 -6.06
CA LYS A 118 14.69 -19.61 -5.46
C LYS A 118 14.42 -21.10 -5.24
N GLN A 119 13.14 -21.47 -5.04
CA GLN A 119 12.74 -22.86 -4.93
C GLN A 119 12.80 -23.56 -6.29
N GLU A 120 12.42 -22.87 -7.36
CA GLU A 120 12.33 -23.45 -8.71
C GLU A 120 13.68 -23.47 -9.46
N PHE A 121 14.45 -22.38 -9.41
CA PHE A 121 15.67 -22.21 -10.23
C PHE A 121 16.98 -22.41 -9.46
N SER A 122 16.92 -23.01 -8.26
CA SER A 122 18.01 -23.09 -7.26
C SER A 122 18.36 -21.75 -6.60
N TYR A 123 18.79 -21.83 -5.34
CA TYR A 123 19.05 -20.65 -4.48
C TYR A 123 20.14 -19.69 -5.02
N SER A 124 21.00 -20.19 -5.91
CA SER A 124 22.13 -19.46 -6.50
C SER A 124 21.78 -18.77 -7.81
N ALA A 125 20.61 -19.00 -8.39
CA ALA A 125 20.22 -18.37 -9.66
C ALA A 125 20.07 -16.85 -9.46
N PRO A 126 20.63 -16.04 -10.38
CA PRO A 126 20.49 -14.59 -10.29
C PRO A 126 19.03 -14.19 -10.53
N LEU A 127 18.48 -13.38 -9.63
CA LEU A 127 17.14 -12.81 -9.81
C LEU A 127 17.09 -11.97 -11.10
N PRO A 128 15.98 -12.02 -11.85
CA PRO A 128 15.76 -11.16 -13.01
C PRO A 128 15.96 -9.67 -12.66
N ALA A 129 16.53 -8.91 -13.58
CA ALA A 129 16.78 -7.47 -13.39
C ALA A 129 15.48 -6.70 -13.10
N GLU A 130 14.38 -7.10 -13.75
CA GLU A 130 13.05 -6.54 -13.54
C GLU A 130 12.56 -6.71 -12.09
N THR A 131 12.68 -7.92 -11.53
CA THR A 131 12.30 -8.18 -10.13
C THR A 131 13.13 -7.34 -9.16
N LYS A 132 14.44 -7.18 -9.42
CA LYS A 132 15.31 -6.34 -8.59
C LYS A 132 14.89 -4.87 -8.66
N ALA A 133 14.60 -4.36 -9.86
CA ALA A 133 14.14 -2.99 -10.07
C ALA A 133 12.79 -2.74 -9.36
N ASN A 134 11.83 -3.66 -9.50
CA ASN A 134 10.54 -3.57 -8.83
C ASN A 134 10.69 -3.58 -7.30
N LEU A 135 11.53 -4.46 -6.74
CA LEU A 135 11.78 -4.47 -5.30
C LEU A 135 12.36 -3.13 -4.80
N ILE A 136 13.33 -2.56 -5.52
CA ILE A 136 13.91 -1.26 -5.17
C ILE A 136 12.84 -0.17 -5.27
N ALA A 137 12.02 -0.18 -6.32
CA ALA A 137 10.92 0.75 -6.49
C ALA A 137 9.91 0.67 -5.33
N THR A 138 9.50 -0.54 -4.94
CA THR A 138 8.60 -0.76 -3.79
C THR A 138 9.22 -0.27 -2.48
N ILE A 139 10.53 -0.46 -2.27
CA ILE A 139 11.22 0.07 -1.08
C ILE A 139 11.20 1.60 -1.09
N LEU A 140 11.49 2.22 -2.23
CA LEU A 140 11.45 3.68 -2.36
C LEU A 140 10.03 4.22 -2.18
N GLU A 141 9.02 3.56 -2.74
CA GLU A 141 7.61 3.92 -2.58
C GLU A 141 7.18 3.81 -1.11
N LEU A 142 7.59 2.74 -0.41
CA LEU A 142 7.34 2.59 1.02
C LEU A 142 8.00 3.71 1.83
N LEU A 143 9.27 4.01 1.56
CA LEU A 143 9.99 5.08 2.23
C LEU A 143 9.34 6.43 1.98
N LEU A 144 8.97 6.75 0.73
CA LEU A 144 8.27 7.97 0.38
C LEU A 144 6.89 8.04 1.05
N GLY A 145 6.14 6.93 1.06
CA GLY A 145 4.87 6.83 1.75
C GLY A 145 5.01 7.14 3.24
N VAL A 146 5.99 6.55 3.92
CA VAL A 146 6.30 6.83 5.33
C VAL A 146 6.75 8.28 5.52
N ILE A 147 7.62 8.80 4.65
CA ILE A 147 8.08 10.19 4.72
C ILE A 147 6.92 11.16 4.55
N VAL A 148 6.00 10.92 3.61
CA VAL A 148 4.81 11.76 3.40
C VAL A 148 3.84 11.65 4.58
N LEU A 149 3.64 10.43 5.09
CA LEU A 149 2.77 10.16 6.24
C LEU A 149 3.27 10.86 7.51
N VAL A 150 4.58 10.79 7.79
CA VAL A 150 5.22 11.38 8.99
C VAL A 150 5.56 12.85 8.79
N GLY A 151 6.00 13.20 7.58
CA GLY A 151 6.56 14.50 7.18
C GLY A 151 5.55 15.62 7.04
N ASN A 152 4.29 15.39 7.41
CA ASN A 152 3.25 16.40 7.45
C ASN A 152 3.63 17.66 8.30
N ARG A 153 4.61 17.53 9.21
CA ARG A 153 5.22 18.66 9.92
C ARG A 153 6.34 19.38 9.15
N GLY A 154 7.10 18.66 8.30
CA GLY A 154 8.20 19.20 7.51
C GLY A 154 7.73 19.87 6.22
N ILE A 155 6.76 19.26 5.53
CA ILE A 155 6.21 19.76 4.27
C ILE A 155 5.40 21.04 4.52
N ASN A 156 4.57 21.10 5.57
CA ASN A 156 3.87 22.33 5.94
C ASN A 156 4.83 23.47 6.29
N LYS A 157 5.96 23.20 6.94
CA LYS A 157 6.99 24.22 7.20
C LYS A 157 7.66 24.68 5.91
N PHE A 158 7.92 23.78 4.97
CA PHE A 158 8.52 24.11 3.69
C PHE A 158 7.58 24.95 2.81
N PHE A 159 6.29 24.60 2.75
CA PHE A 159 5.29 25.40 2.03
C PHE A 159 4.99 26.75 2.69
N VAL A 160 5.02 26.84 4.03
CA VAL A 160 4.92 28.14 4.72
C VAL A 160 6.19 28.97 4.49
N ALA A 161 7.38 28.36 4.50
CA ALA A 161 8.65 29.04 4.25
C ALA A 161 8.80 29.56 2.80
N ILE A 162 8.16 28.91 1.82
CA ILE A 162 8.14 29.40 0.43
C ILE A 162 7.11 30.53 0.23
N ARG A 163 6.13 30.65 1.12
CA ARG A 163 5.04 31.64 1.03
C ARG A 163 5.30 32.91 1.85
N THR A 164 6.38 32.96 2.62
CA THR A 164 6.84 34.12 3.41
C THR A 164 8.07 34.72 2.75
#